data_AF-A0A7V4IJI8-F1
#
_entry.id   AF-A0A7V4IJI8-F1
#
_cell.length_a   1.000
_cell.length_b   1.000
_cell.length_c   1.000
_cell.angle_alpha   90.00
_cell.angle_beta   90.00
_cell.angle_gamma   90.00
#
_symmetry.space_group_name_H-M   'P 1'
#
loop_
_entity.id
_entity.type
_entity.pdbx_description
1 polymer ?
#
loop_
_entity_poly.entity_id
_entity_poly.type
_entity_poly.pdbx_seq_one_letter_code
_entity_poly.pdbx_strand_id
1 'polypeptide(L)'
;MMKILSYISIFFFVCLCLSLSTSSPYLASVREARAGNWASTTVLVIVVCGDGTLNPGEICDKGEPPETPPVFGGLTCNDYGFADGDLRCADDCMDIFDNLCFTCGNSHKEEVEECDGSDFGGATCQTFGFNTGHLSCTANCKINLITCVNVGIAPGVASGGAIGGGGSRGGGSSGFQDGRDSPLPPTKLVIKGTAYPNSEVHILKDGAVLGLSKADQSANFSYENTAVTPGVSNFSFWSTDKNDIKSTLYTLTFKVASNAVTTINGVYLPPTIGADKVTLKSGEDITIFGQSIPFTDIFLEIHSEENILKNMKSDDDGEWSIIFNTSQLEKNINHTAKSYFQKKENGAIVNSSYSSVINFFLGDPQTGEACAGADLNKDKKVNLTDFSILLYNWGTNNACADQNQNGKVDLTDFSIMMYYWTG
;
A
#
# COMPACT_ATOMS: atom_id res chain seq x y z
N MET A 1 91.03 4.94 -25.72
CA MET A 1 91.84 5.26 -24.53
C MET A 1 91.02 6.21 -23.67
N MET A 2 90.45 5.72 -22.58
CA MET A 2 91.00 5.85 -21.20
C MET A 2 90.38 7.10 -20.54
N LYS A 3 89.33 6.94 -19.72
CA LYS A 3 89.36 6.86 -18.24
C LYS A 3 89.70 8.24 -17.63
N ILE A 4 88.88 8.88 -16.79
CA ILE A 4 88.90 8.86 -15.29
C ILE A 4 88.19 10.16 -14.86
N LEU A 5 87.09 10.12 -14.05
CA LEU A 5 87.03 10.33 -12.58
C LEU A 5 87.49 11.76 -12.16
N SER A 6 86.90 12.49 -11.20
CA SER A 6 86.45 12.05 -9.89
C SER A 6 85.92 13.22 -9.02
N TYR A 7 85.21 12.84 -7.94
CA TYR A 7 85.10 13.46 -6.60
C TYR A 7 84.46 14.85 -6.42
N ILE A 8 83.37 14.89 -5.63
CA ILE A 8 83.34 15.55 -4.31
C ILE A 8 82.32 14.81 -3.42
N SER A 9 82.81 14.33 -2.28
CA SER A 9 82.07 13.75 -1.16
C SER A 9 81.60 14.85 -0.21
N ILE A 10 80.36 14.79 0.29
CA ILE A 10 80.06 15.18 1.69
C ILE A 10 79.12 14.12 2.29
N PHE A 11 79.65 13.46 3.31
CA PHE A 11 78.98 12.56 4.25
C PHE A 11 78.00 13.33 5.14
N PHE A 12 76.78 12.84 5.32
CA PHE A 12 76.19 12.74 6.66
C PHE A 12 75.32 11.49 6.72
N PHE A 13 75.68 10.62 7.65
CA PHE A 13 75.17 9.28 7.87
C PHE A 13 74.35 9.34 9.16
N VAL A 14 73.03 9.18 9.11
CA VAL A 14 72.27 8.54 10.19
C VAL A 14 71.24 7.62 9.54
N CYS A 15 71.22 6.40 10.07
CA CYS A 15 70.71 5.16 9.56
C CYS A 15 69.44 4.77 10.33
N LEU A 16 68.39 4.33 9.63
CA LEU A 16 67.45 3.23 9.97
C LEU A 16 66.50 3.04 8.76
N CYS A 17 66.74 2.09 7.84
CA CYS A 17 66.20 0.71 7.78
C CYS A 17 64.71 0.64 8.18
N LEU A 18 63.73 0.12 7.41
CA LEU A 18 63.61 -0.96 6.40
C LEU A 18 62.59 -0.50 5.29
N SER A 19 62.67 -0.70 3.96
CA SER A 19 62.81 -1.89 3.07
C SER A 19 61.68 -2.94 3.26
N LEU A 20 60.95 -3.55 2.31
CA LEU A 20 60.91 -3.77 0.85
C LEU A 20 59.41 -4.04 0.48
N SER A 21 58.78 -3.54 -0.58
CA SER A 21 58.84 -3.88 -2.03
C SER A 21 58.61 -5.36 -2.42
N THR A 22 57.50 -5.63 -3.12
CA THR A 22 57.35 -6.60 -4.25
C THR A 22 56.23 -6.06 -5.17
N SER A 23 56.50 -5.52 -6.37
CA SER A 23 56.56 -6.17 -7.71
C SER A 23 55.32 -7.00 -8.06
N SER A 24 54.63 -6.96 -9.21
CA SER A 24 54.64 -6.23 -10.50
C SER A 24 53.37 -6.74 -11.27
N PRO A 25 53.00 -6.21 -12.45
CA PRO A 25 51.66 -6.34 -13.06
C PRO A 25 51.50 -7.65 -13.87
N TYR A 26 50.25 -8.10 -14.05
CA TYR A 26 49.88 -9.08 -15.09
C TYR A 26 48.55 -8.72 -15.74
N LEU A 27 48.64 -8.37 -17.03
CA LEU A 27 47.58 -8.56 -18.01
C LEU A 27 47.59 -10.04 -18.44
N ALA A 28 46.43 -10.69 -18.42
CA ALA A 28 46.15 -11.84 -19.28
C ALA A 28 44.63 -11.93 -19.51
N SER A 29 44.27 -11.99 -20.79
CA SER A 29 42.91 -12.13 -21.29
C SER A 29 42.27 -13.46 -20.92
N VAL A 30 40.95 -13.47 -20.70
CA VAL A 30 40.11 -14.63 -21.02
C VAL A 30 38.83 -14.15 -21.70
N ARG A 31 38.50 -14.89 -22.77
CA ARG A 31 37.42 -14.74 -23.75
C ARG A 31 36.01 -14.82 -23.16
N GLU A 32 35.07 -14.37 -24.00
CA GLU A 32 33.63 -14.62 -23.97
C GLU A 32 33.23 -16.00 -23.41
N ALA A 33 32.19 -15.98 -22.56
CA ALA A 33 31.23 -17.07 -22.44
C ALA A 33 29.82 -16.47 -22.47
N ARG A 34 29.15 -16.60 -23.63
CA ARG A 34 27.69 -16.71 -23.69
C ARG A 34 27.33 -18.00 -22.95
N ALA A 35 26.54 -17.89 -21.89
CA ALA A 35 25.67 -18.97 -21.42
C ALA A 35 24.47 -18.29 -20.76
N GLY A 36 23.30 -18.47 -21.36
CA GLY A 36 22.05 -18.06 -20.76
C GLY A 36 21.87 -18.76 -19.43
N ASN A 37 21.56 -17.99 -18.40
CA ASN A 37 20.97 -18.51 -17.19
C ASN A 37 19.74 -17.67 -16.93
N TRP A 38 18.59 -18.32 -17.05
CA TRP A 38 17.31 -17.83 -16.61
C TRP A 38 17.48 -17.18 -15.24
N ALA A 39 17.35 -15.85 -15.18
CA ALA A 39 17.14 -15.20 -13.91
C ALA A 39 15.81 -15.75 -13.40
N SER A 40 15.91 -16.72 -12.50
CA SER A 40 14.79 -17.30 -11.78
C SER A 40 13.93 -16.14 -11.30
N THR A 41 12.76 -15.99 -11.90
CA THR A 41 11.72 -15.15 -11.33
C THR A 41 11.36 -15.84 -10.03
N THR A 42 11.96 -15.41 -8.93
CA THR A 42 11.40 -15.70 -7.62
C THR A 42 10.11 -14.92 -7.59
N VAL A 43 9.03 -15.59 -8.02
CA VAL A 43 7.69 -15.18 -7.67
C VAL A 43 7.67 -15.26 -6.14
N LEU A 44 7.80 -14.10 -5.50
CA LEU A 44 7.45 -14.00 -4.10
C LEU A 44 5.95 -14.21 -4.07
N VAL A 45 5.52 -15.47 -3.93
CA VAL A 45 4.17 -15.77 -3.46
C VAL A 45 4.16 -15.21 -2.06
N ILE A 46 3.69 -13.97 -1.93
CA ILE A 46 3.39 -13.41 -0.62
C ILE A 46 2.21 -14.26 -0.15
N VAL A 47 2.53 -15.23 0.69
CA VAL A 47 1.54 -15.99 1.45
C VAL A 47 0.96 -14.97 2.43
N VAL A 48 -0.25 -14.48 2.15
CA VAL A 48 -0.91 -13.45 2.96
C VAL A 48 -1.74 -14.15 4.03
N CYS A 49 -1.07 -14.49 5.13
CA CYS A 49 -1.74 -15.07 6.27
C CYS A 49 -2.75 -14.08 6.88
N GLY A 50 -4.01 -14.51 7.00
CA GLY A 50 -5.11 -13.71 7.56
C GLY A 50 -5.99 -13.02 6.54
N ASP A 51 -5.92 -13.41 5.26
CA ASP A 51 -6.78 -12.87 4.20
C ASP A 51 -8.16 -13.56 4.14
N GLY A 52 -8.39 -14.56 5.00
CA GLY A 52 -9.63 -15.32 5.09
C GLY A 52 -9.77 -16.41 4.01
N THR A 53 -8.69 -16.72 3.29
CA THR A 53 -8.65 -17.78 2.27
C THR A 53 -7.47 -18.71 2.49
N LEU A 54 -7.64 -20.00 2.19
CA LEU A 54 -6.57 -20.98 2.34
C LEU A 54 -5.74 -21.05 1.05
N ASN A 55 -4.60 -20.38 1.02
CA ASN A 55 -3.74 -20.32 -0.16
C ASN A 55 -2.76 -21.51 -0.24
N PRO A 56 -2.23 -21.84 -1.44
CA PRO A 56 -1.19 -22.87 -1.59
C PRO A 56 0.06 -22.56 -0.74
N GLY A 57 0.29 -23.34 0.31
CA GLY A 57 1.41 -23.17 1.26
C GLY A 57 0.98 -22.84 2.69
N GLU A 58 -0.30 -22.49 2.91
CA GLU A 58 -0.90 -22.28 4.23
C GLU A 58 -1.57 -23.57 4.72
N ILE A 59 -1.45 -23.85 6.02
CA ILE A 59 -2.16 -24.98 6.67
C ILE A 59 -3.52 -24.53 7.22
N CYS A 60 -3.59 -23.27 7.63
CA CYS A 60 -4.81 -22.59 8.08
C CYS A 60 -4.71 -21.11 7.73
N ASP A 61 -5.82 -20.40 7.76
CA ASP A 61 -5.87 -18.94 7.72
C ASP A 61 -6.55 -18.43 9.00
N LYS A 62 -5.94 -17.47 9.69
CA LYS A 62 -6.46 -16.96 10.96
C LYS A 62 -7.68 -16.03 10.82
N GLY A 63 -7.91 -15.49 9.62
CA GLY A 63 -8.88 -14.43 9.36
C GLY A 63 -8.64 -13.17 10.19
N GLU A 64 -9.57 -12.23 10.13
CA GLU A 64 -9.65 -11.07 11.01
C GLU A 64 -11.08 -10.99 11.60
N PRO A 65 -11.37 -11.72 12.70
CA PRO A 65 -12.67 -11.70 13.34
C PRO A 65 -13.04 -10.28 13.79
N PRO A 66 -14.30 -9.84 13.62
CA PRO A 66 -15.47 -10.64 13.27
C PRO A 66 -15.76 -10.74 11.75
N GLU A 67 -14.98 -10.07 10.90
CA GLU A 67 -15.31 -9.86 9.48
C GLU A 67 -14.98 -11.09 8.63
N THR A 68 -13.81 -11.69 8.87
CA THR A 68 -13.40 -12.94 8.23
C THR A 68 -13.11 -13.98 9.32
N PRO A 69 -13.92 -15.05 9.43
CA PRO A 69 -13.65 -16.11 10.39
C PRO A 69 -12.40 -16.91 9.97
N PRO A 70 -11.69 -17.53 10.93
CA PRO A 70 -10.56 -18.39 10.61
C PRO A 70 -10.99 -19.60 9.77
N VAL A 71 -10.09 -20.05 8.88
CA VAL A 71 -10.29 -21.17 7.96
C VAL A 71 -9.25 -22.25 8.22
N PHE A 72 -9.70 -23.46 8.59
CA PHE A 72 -8.81 -24.59 8.94
C PHE A 72 -8.80 -25.72 7.91
N GLY A 73 -9.25 -25.47 6.67
CA GLY A 73 -9.28 -26.50 5.63
C GLY A 73 -10.18 -27.70 5.93
N GLY A 74 -11.15 -27.57 6.86
CA GLY A 74 -12.03 -28.64 7.30
C GLY A 74 -11.53 -29.43 8.52
N LEU A 75 -10.36 -29.08 9.06
CA LEU A 75 -9.88 -29.63 10.32
C LEU A 75 -10.72 -29.14 11.50
N THR A 76 -10.89 -30.03 12.48
CA THR A 76 -11.62 -29.81 13.72
C THR A 76 -10.83 -30.36 14.90
N CYS A 77 -11.20 -29.98 16.13
CA CYS A 77 -10.59 -30.55 17.35
C CYS A 77 -10.66 -32.10 17.39
N ASN A 78 -11.66 -32.71 16.75
CA ASN A 78 -11.79 -34.18 16.65
C ASN A 78 -10.60 -34.83 15.91
N ASP A 79 -10.02 -34.13 14.93
CA ASP A 79 -8.86 -34.63 14.18
C ASP A 79 -7.59 -34.68 15.04
N TYR A 80 -7.57 -33.92 16.14
CA TYR A 80 -6.50 -33.88 17.14
C TYR A 80 -6.83 -34.72 18.38
N GLY A 81 -7.93 -35.49 18.36
CA GLY A 81 -8.33 -36.38 19.44
C GLY A 81 -9.15 -35.72 20.55
N PHE A 82 -9.66 -34.51 20.33
CA PHE A 82 -10.51 -33.78 21.27
C PHE A 82 -11.97 -33.74 20.83
N ALA A 83 -12.92 -33.92 21.75
CA ALA A 83 -14.34 -33.97 21.40
C ALA A 83 -14.97 -32.61 21.06
N ASP A 84 -14.43 -31.51 21.60
CA ASP A 84 -14.99 -30.16 21.46
C ASP A 84 -13.89 -29.08 21.54
N GLY A 85 -14.27 -27.81 21.35
CA GLY A 85 -13.41 -26.64 21.43
C GLY A 85 -13.10 -26.01 20.08
N ASP A 86 -12.17 -25.04 20.10
CA ASP A 86 -11.80 -24.25 18.93
C ASP A 86 -10.35 -24.50 18.54
N LEU A 87 -10.06 -24.62 17.25
CA LEU A 87 -8.68 -24.59 16.75
C LEU A 87 -8.20 -23.15 16.62
N ARG A 88 -6.89 -22.93 16.73
CA ARG A 88 -6.29 -21.62 16.51
C ARG A 88 -5.17 -21.72 15.48
N CYS A 89 -5.15 -20.77 14.54
CA CYS A 89 -4.11 -20.73 13.53
C CYS A 89 -2.91 -19.92 14.04
N ALA A 90 -1.69 -20.36 13.71
CA ALA A 90 -0.47 -19.61 14.01
C ALA A 90 -0.43 -18.28 13.23
N ASP A 91 0.33 -17.31 13.74
CA ASP A 91 0.40 -15.97 13.15
C ASP A 91 1.04 -15.94 11.76
N ASP A 92 1.80 -16.98 11.42
CA ASP A 92 2.45 -17.21 10.13
C ASP A 92 1.70 -18.24 9.25
N CYS A 93 0.53 -18.74 9.69
CA CYS A 93 -0.32 -19.70 8.97
C CYS A 93 0.36 -21.05 8.63
N MET A 94 1.49 -21.34 9.29
CA MET A 94 2.27 -22.57 9.06
C MET A 94 1.96 -23.69 10.06
N ASP A 95 1.20 -23.40 11.12
CA ASP A 95 0.86 -24.36 12.18
C ASP A 95 -0.55 -24.10 12.74
N ILE A 96 -1.13 -25.14 13.33
CA ILE A 96 -2.39 -25.10 14.07
C ILE A 96 -2.12 -25.44 15.54
N PHE A 97 -2.70 -24.67 16.45
CA PHE A 97 -2.71 -24.91 17.88
C PHE A 97 -4.05 -25.52 18.32
N ASP A 98 -3.96 -26.57 19.13
CA ASP A 98 -5.06 -27.34 19.71
C ASP A 98 -5.27 -27.04 21.20
N ASN A 99 -4.57 -26.05 21.74
CA ASN A 99 -4.64 -25.70 23.16
C ASN A 99 -6.01 -25.15 23.62
N LEU A 100 -6.90 -24.83 22.68
CA LEU A 100 -8.28 -24.45 22.95
C LEU A 100 -9.29 -25.58 22.67
N CYS A 101 -8.80 -26.76 22.25
CA CYS A 101 -9.59 -27.99 22.18
C CYS A 101 -9.62 -28.68 23.55
N PHE A 102 -10.72 -29.37 23.86
CA PHE A 102 -10.90 -30.08 25.12
C PHE A 102 -11.83 -31.30 24.97
N THR A 103 -11.75 -32.26 25.89
CA THR A 103 -12.66 -33.41 25.92
C THR A 103 -13.27 -33.60 27.28
N CYS A 104 -14.51 -33.16 27.39
CA CYS A 104 -15.24 -33.29 28.65
C CYS A 104 -15.48 -34.75 29.05
N GLY A 105 -15.02 -35.13 30.24
CA GLY A 105 -15.13 -36.45 30.82
C GLY A 105 -13.90 -37.34 30.63
N ASN A 106 -12.74 -36.78 30.27
CA ASN A 106 -11.47 -37.49 30.14
C ASN A 106 -10.67 -37.53 31.48
N SER A 107 -11.22 -36.94 32.56
CA SER A 107 -10.63 -36.82 33.90
C SER A 107 -9.38 -35.94 34.00
N HIS A 108 -9.12 -35.07 33.03
CA HIS A 108 -8.00 -34.15 33.03
C HIS A 108 -8.46 -32.74 32.64
N LYS A 109 -8.23 -31.74 33.49
CA LYS A 109 -8.65 -30.38 33.17
C LYS A 109 -7.72 -29.71 32.15
N GLU A 110 -8.19 -29.50 30.93
CA GLU A 110 -7.55 -28.66 29.91
C GLU A 110 -7.64 -27.13 30.20
N GLU A 111 -6.91 -26.30 29.45
CA GLU A 111 -6.82 -24.85 29.73
C GLU A 111 -8.16 -24.11 29.56
N VAL A 112 -9.01 -24.55 28.63
CA VAL A 112 -10.28 -23.88 28.27
C VAL A 112 -11.47 -24.34 29.09
N GLU A 113 -11.49 -25.60 29.52
CA GLU A 113 -12.58 -26.10 30.35
C GLU A 113 -12.43 -25.65 31.80
N GLU A 114 -13.55 -25.47 32.50
CA GLU A 114 -13.51 -24.99 33.88
C GLU A 114 -13.23 -26.14 34.85
N CYS A 115 -13.59 -27.37 34.48
CA CYS A 115 -13.37 -28.60 35.24
C CYS A 115 -13.53 -29.84 34.34
N ASP A 116 -12.94 -30.96 34.73
CA ASP A 116 -13.28 -32.29 34.19
C ASP A 116 -13.49 -33.28 35.36
N GLY A 117 -14.72 -33.73 35.55
CA GLY A 117 -15.08 -34.65 36.62
C GLY A 117 -14.79 -34.08 38.01
N SER A 118 -13.68 -34.49 38.62
CA SER A 118 -13.19 -33.99 39.91
C SER A 118 -11.94 -33.12 39.81
N ASP A 119 -11.40 -32.92 38.61
CA ASP A 119 -10.29 -32.02 38.38
C ASP A 119 -10.82 -30.60 38.16
N PHE A 120 -10.53 -29.71 39.10
CA PHE A 120 -10.96 -28.30 39.08
C PHE A 120 -9.77 -27.35 38.91
N GLY A 121 -8.58 -27.86 38.58
CA GLY A 121 -7.38 -27.02 38.44
C GLY A 121 -7.03 -26.21 39.70
N GLY A 122 -7.34 -26.75 40.88
CA GLY A 122 -7.13 -26.09 42.18
C GLY A 122 -8.25 -25.15 42.63
N ALA A 123 -9.33 -24.99 41.86
CA ALA A 123 -10.48 -24.22 42.29
C ALA A 123 -11.23 -24.92 43.44
N THR A 124 -11.81 -24.13 44.35
CA THR A 124 -12.63 -24.61 45.48
C THR A 124 -13.83 -23.71 45.69
N CYS A 125 -14.83 -24.12 46.48
CA CYS A 125 -15.94 -23.23 46.82
C CYS A 125 -15.44 -21.92 47.48
N GLN A 126 -14.33 -21.97 48.21
CA GLN A 126 -13.70 -20.81 48.84
C GLN A 126 -13.10 -19.84 47.83
N THR A 127 -12.53 -20.32 46.71
CA THR A 127 -12.00 -19.43 45.66
C THR A 127 -13.10 -18.64 44.95
N PHE A 128 -14.35 -19.13 44.99
CA PHE A 128 -15.53 -18.43 44.47
C PHE A 128 -16.32 -17.66 45.55
N GLY A 129 -15.77 -17.53 46.77
CA GLY A 129 -16.36 -16.73 47.85
C GLY A 129 -17.43 -17.45 48.69
N PHE A 130 -17.44 -18.78 48.70
CA PHE A 130 -18.32 -19.58 49.57
C PHE A 130 -17.55 -20.15 50.78
N ASN A 131 -18.22 -20.24 51.94
CA ASN A 131 -17.57 -20.68 53.18
C ASN A 131 -17.35 -22.21 53.26
N THR A 132 -18.22 -23.02 52.65
CA THR A 132 -18.11 -24.49 52.64
C THR A 132 -18.86 -25.09 51.44
N GLY A 133 -18.84 -26.42 51.30
CA GLY A 133 -19.38 -27.17 50.17
C GLY A 133 -18.30 -27.81 49.29
N HIS A 134 -18.72 -28.39 48.17
CA HIS A 134 -17.84 -29.03 47.18
C HIS A 134 -18.23 -28.58 45.77
N LEU A 135 -17.27 -28.45 44.85
CA LEU A 135 -17.54 -28.11 43.45
C LEU A 135 -18.09 -29.34 42.70
N SER A 136 -19.07 -29.16 41.84
CA SER A 136 -19.47 -30.24 40.92
C SER A 136 -19.19 -29.81 39.49
N CYS A 137 -18.70 -30.73 38.66
CA CYS A 137 -18.53 -30.47 37.25
C CYS A 137 -19.79 -30.89 36.49
N THR A 138 -20.30 -30.01 35.63
CA THR A 138 -21.43 -30.34 34.76
C THR A 138 -20.97 -31.22 33.58
N ALA A 139 -21.92 -31.86 32.89
CA ALA A 139 -21.63 -32.65 31.69
C ALA A 139 -21.08 -31.82 30.50
N ASN A 140 -21.11 -30.48 30.60
CA ASN A 140 -20.53 -29.56 29.64
C ASN A 140 -19.25 -28.89 30.19
N CYS A 141 -18.60 -29.51 31.19
CA CYS A 141 -17.35 -29.07 31.78
C CYS A 141 -17.32 -27.61 32.28
N LYS A 142 -18.48 -27.19 32.83
CA LYS A 142 -18.66 -25.96 33.60
C LYS A 142 -18.73 -26.25 35.09
N ILE A 143 -18.12 -25.36 35.88
CA ILE A 143 -18.19 -25.46 37.35
C ILE A 143 -19.61 -25.13 37.80
N ASN A 144 -20.19 -26.05 38.56
CA ASN A 144 -21.48 -25.87 39.21
C ASN A 144 -21.28 -25.58 40.71
N LEU A 145 -21.70 -24.37 41.08
CA LEU A 145 -21.59 -23.82 42.44
C LEU A 145 -22.82 -24.11 43.31
N ILE A 146 -23.83 -24.83 42.82
CA ILE A 146 -25.08 -25.12 43.56
C ILE A 146 -24.81 -25.84 44.89
N THR A 147 -23.77 -26.67 44.94
CA THR A 147 -23.35 -27.42 46.13
C THR A 147 -22.38 -26.64 47.03
N CYS A 148 -21.97 -25.42 46.62
CA CYS A 148 -21.28 -24.48 47.47
C CYS A 148 -22.29 -23.72 48.33
N VAL A 149 -22.02 -23.62 49.62
CA VAL A 149 -22.93 -22.96 50.56
C VAL A 149 -22.23 -21.84 51.30
N ASN A 150 -22.90 -20.70 51.31
CA ASN A 150 -22.59 -19.63 52.25
C ASN A 150 -23.41 -19.86 53.51
N VAL A 151 -22.73 -20.22 54.60
CA VAL A 151 -23.36 -20.19 55.92
C VAL A 151 -23.56 -18.72 56.28
N GLY A 152 -24.65 -18.15 55.77
CA GLY A 152 -25.18 -16.89 56.26
C GLY A 152 -25.68 -17.13 57.67
N ILE A 153 -24.98 -16.59 58.66
CA ILE A 153 -25.61 -16.35 59.96
C ILE A 153 -26.64 -15.25 59.71
N ALA A 154 -27.89 -15.65 59.45
CA ALA A 154 -29.04 -14.76 59.48
C ALA A 154 -29.27 -14.25 60.92
N PRO A 155 -29.93 -13.08 61.08
CA PRO A 155 -29.78 -12.22 62.24
C PRO A 155 -30.62 -12.70 63.42
N GLY A 156 -30.03 -12.60 64.62
CA GLY A 156 -30.78 -12.67 65.88
C GLY A 156 -30.38 -13.84 66.77
N VAL A 157 -29.42 -13.58 67.65
CA VAL A 157 -29.53 -13.97 69.06
C VAL A 157 -28.65 -13.05 69.88
N ALA A 158 -29.29 -12.32 70.78
CA ALA A 158 -28.65 -11.51 71.79
C ALA A 158 -27.96 -12.41 72.81
N SER A 159 -26.68 -12.13 73.07
CA SER A 159 -26.05 -12.48 74.34
C SER A 159 -24.96 -11.44 74.61
N GLY A 160 -25.27 -10.57 75.57
CA GLY A 160 -24.34 -9.59 76.11
C GLY A 160 -23.22 -10.24 76.93
N GLY A 161 -22.10 -9.54 76.99
CA GLY A 161 -20.94 -9.91 77.79
C GLY A 161 -19.78 -8.95 77.53
N ALA A 162 -19.86 -7.77 78.14
CA ALA A 162 -18.82 -6.74 78.13
C ALA A 162 -17.59 -7.19 78.92
N ILE A 163 -16.37 -6.94 78.42
CA ILE A 163 -15.30 -6.10 79.00
C ILE A 163 -14.03 -6.12 78.13
N GLY A 164 -13.37 -4.96 78.01
CA GLY A 164 -11.95 -4.88 77.63
C GLY A 164 -11.62 -3.83 76.57
N GLY A 165 -11.39 -2.58 76.99
CA GLY A 165 -10.93 -1.51 76.11
C GLY A 165 -9.45 -1.63 75.71
N GLY A 166 -9.10 -0.95 74.62
CA GLY A 166 -7.70 -0.65 74.29
C GLY A 166 -7.47 -0.36 72.81
N GLY A 167 -7.22 0.90 72.48
CA GLY A 167 -6.30 1.26 71.39
C GLY A 167 -6.92 1.71 70.06
N SER A 168 -7.32 2.98 70.00
CA SER A 168 -7.30 3.75 68.75
C SER A 168 -5.87 3.90 68.25
N ARG A 169 -5.54 3.39 67.06
CA ARG A 169 -4.51 3.92 66.16
C ARG A 169 -4.95 3.73 64.71
N GLY A 170 -4.74 4.79 63.94
CA GLY A 170 -5.39 5.05 62.66
C GLY A 170 -5.06 4.09 61.53
N GLY A 171 -6.04 3.94 60.65
CA GLY A 171 -5.87 3.55 59.27
C GLY A 171 -6.90 4.37 58.49
N GLY A 172 -6.45 5.49 57.91
CA GLY A 172 -7.31 6.38 57.16
C GLY A 172 -7.95 5.65 56.00
N SER A 173 -9.27 5.83 55.84
CA SER A 173 -9.92 5.59 54.55
C SER A 173 -9.21 6.44 53.51
N SER A 174 -8.29 5.83 52.75
CA SER A 174 -7.97 6.29 51.42
C SER A 174 -9.29 6.24 50.64
N GLY A 175 -9.79 7.43 50.31
CA GLY A 175 -11.03 7.60 49.57
C GLY A 175 -11.03 6.67 48.36
N PHE A 176 -12.19 6.04 48.16
CA PHE A 176 -12.61 5.63 46.84
C PHE A 176 -12.61 6.92 45.99
N GLN A 177 -11.49 7.16 45.29
CA GLN A 177 -11.45 8.11 44.20
C GLN A 177 -12.24 7.44 43.10
N ASP A 178 -13.33 8.09 42.67
CA ASP A 178 -13.94 7.81 41.37
C ASP A 178 -12.80 7.65 40.37
N GLY A 179 -12.75 6.49 39.72
CA GLY A 179 -11.81 6.26 38.64
C GLY A 179 -11.96 7.45 37.72
N ARG A 180 -10.90 8.26 37.59
CA ARG A 180 -10.91 9.34 36.62
C ARG A 180 -11.23 8.66 35.30
N ASP A 181 -12.34 9.04 34.69
CA ASP A 181 -12.56 8.84 33.26
C ASP A 181 -11.35 9.48 32.59
N SER A 182 -10.31 8.69 32.36
CA SER A 182 -9.19 9.11 31.55
C SER A 182 -9.81 9.28 30.17
N PRO A 183 -9.93 10.52 29.65
CA PRO A 183 -10.58 10.72 28.36
C PRO A 183 -9.85 9.83 27.37
N LEU A 184 -10.60 8.94 26.73
CA LEU A 184 -10.06 8.08 25.68
C LEU A 184 -9.38 9.00 24.66
N PRO A 185 -8.20 8.62 24.14
CA PRO A 185 -7.53 9.44 23.13
C PRO A 185 -8.52 9.68 21.99
N PRO A 186 -8.61 10.88 21.41
CA PRO A 186 -9.48 11.09 20.27
C PRO A 186 -9.02 10.22 19.10
N THR A 187 -9.95 9.64 18.36
CA THR A 187 -9.67 9.03 17.06
C THR A 187 -9.01 10.07 16.16
N LYS A 188 -7.76 9.87 15.77
CA LYS A 188 -7.01 10.82 14.94
C LYS A 188 -6.45 10.09 13.73
N LEU A 189 -6.75 10.62 12.54
CA LEU A 189 -6.12 10.21 11.30
C LEU A 189 -4.99 11.17 10.96
N VAL A 190 -3.83 10.63 10.62
CA VAL A 190 -2.69 11.38 10.08
C VAL A 190 -2.31 10.73 8.75
N ILE A 191 -2.28 11.51 7.69
CA ILE A 191 -1.90 11.06 6.35
C ILE A 191 -0.64 11.80 5.95
N LYS A 192 0.37 11.06 5.50
CA LYS A 192 1.64 11.60 5.01
C LYS A 192 1.99 10.99 3.67
N GLY A 193 2.46 11.84 2.77
CA GLY A 193 2.79 11.43 1.42
C GLY A 193 3.52 12.50 0.64
N THR A 194 3.69 12.23 -0.65
CA THR A 194 4.24 13.17 -1.62
C THR A 194 3.31 13.37 -2.80
N ALA A 195 3.25 14.60 -3.29
CA ALA A 195 2.46 15.02 -4.44
C ALA A 195 3.33 15.84 -5.41
N TYR A 196 2.85 17.02 -5.82
CA TYR A 196 3.61 17.99 -6.63
C TYR A 196 3.97 19.20 -5.77
N PRO A 197 5.15 19.83 -5.96
CA PRO A 197 5.55 21.00 -5.19
C PRO A 197 4.48 22.09 -5.16
N ASN A 198 4.17 22.60 -3.96
CA ASN A 198 3.18 23.67 -3.74
C ASN A 198 1.73 23.38 -4.20
N SER A 199 1.41 22.15 -4.60
CA SER A 199 0.06 21.77 -5.07
C SER A 199 -0.92 21.47 -3.92
N GLU A 200 -2.22 21.61 -4.19
CA GLU A 200 -3.29 21.21 -3.27
C GLU A 200 -3.70 19.75 -3.51
N VAL A 201 -3.48 18.91 -2.50
CA VAL A 201 -3.86 17.51 -2.49
C VAL A 201 -5.28 17.37 -1.99
N HIS A 202 -6.16 16.84 -2.85
CA HIS A 202 -7.53 16.49 -2.51
C HIS A 202 -7.56 15.11 -1.87
N ILE A 203 -8.15 15.04 -0.67
CA ILE A 203 -8.26 13.82 0.12
C ILE A 203 -9.73 13.45 0.22
N LEU A 204 -10.05 12.23 -0.20
CA LEU A 204 -11.39 11.68 -0.18
C LEU A 204 -11.43 10.48 0.76
N LYS A 205 -12.56 10.30 1.44
CA LYS A 205 -12.90 9.11 2.20
C LYS A 205 -14.20 8.54 1.63
N ASP A 206 -14.16 7.30 1.17
CA ASP A 206 -15.30 6.58 0.59
C ASP A 206 -15.99 7.37 -0.54
N GLY A 207 -15.18 8.05 -1.36
CA GLY A 207 -15.64 8.89 -2.47
C GLY A 207 -16.15 10.29 -2.09
N ALA A 208 -16.28 10.61 -0.80
CA ALA A 208 -16.63 11.95 -0.32
C ALA A 208 -15.38 12.78 0.01
N VAL A 209 -15.41 14.09 -0.24
CA VAL A 209 -14.29 14.99 0.08
C VAL A 209 -14.12 15.06 1.60
N LEU A 210 -12.98 14.57 2.10
CA LEU A 210 -12.61 14.64 3.51
C LEU A 210 -11.92 15.97 3.83
N GLY A 211 -11.07 16.46 2.92
CA GLY A 211 -10.36 17.72 3.09
C GLY A 211 -9.32 17.97 2.01
N LEU A 212 -8.58 19.06 2.20
CA LEU A 212 -7.48 19.49 1.36
C LEU A 212 -6.21 19.60 2.21
N SER A 213 -5.06 19.28 1.62
CA SER A 213 -3.75 19.53 2.22
C SER A 213 -2.81 20.10 1.18
N LYS A 214 -2.04 21.13 1.56
CA LYS A 214 -1.07 21.75 0.66
C LYS A 214 0.28 21.05 0.79
N ALA A 215 0.86 20.65 -0.34
CA ALA A 215 2.21 20.13 -0.40
C ALA A 215 3.25 21.25 -0.26
N ASP A 216 4.38 20.95 0.38
CA ASP A 216 5.51 21.86 0.51
C ASP A 216 6.36 21.91 -0.78
N GLN A 217 7.45 22.71 -0.76
CA GLN A 217 8.36 22.82 -1.90
C GLN A 217 9.11 21.52 -2.20
N SER A 218 9.26 20.63 -1.21
CA SER A 218 9.83 19.29 -1.39
C SER A 218 8.78 18.25 -1.78
N ALA A 219 7.58 18.70 -2.19
CA ALA A 219 6.41 17.90 -2.53
C ALA A 219 5.82 17.04 -1.40
N ASN A 220 6.23 17.23 -0.14
CA ASN A 220 5.64 16.50 0.99
C ASN A 220 4.35 17.16 1.45
N PHE A 221 3.36 16.36 1.82
CA PHE A 221 2.14 16.85 2.47
C PHE A 221 1.82 16.05 3.73
N SER A 222 1.14 16.71 4.66
CA SER A 222 0.60 16.07 5.86
C SER A 222 -0.82 16.57 6.08
N TYR A 223 -1.73 15.66 6.37
CA TYR A 223 -3.11 15.96 6.69
C TYR A 223 -3.51 15.29 7.99
N GLU A 224 -4.21 16.03 8.85
CA GLU A 224 -4.69 15.51 10.13
C GLU A 224 -6.19 15.76 10.26
N ASN A 225 -6.92 14.76 10.77
CA ASN A 225 -8.35 14.89 11.03
C ASN A 225 -8.74 14.08 12.27
N THR A 226 -9.46 14.70 13.21
CA THR A 226 -9.92 14.11 14.47
C THR A 226 -11.40 13.71 14.46
N ALA A 227 -12.14 14.03 13.40
CA ALA A 227 -13.56 13.74 13.22
C ALA A 227 -13.78 12.63 12.18
N VAL A 228 -12.86 11.68 12.09
CA VAL A 228 -12.95 10.54 11.16
C VAL A 228 -13.66 9.38 11.84
N THR A 229 -14.67 8.82 11.17
CA THR A 229 -15.35 7.60 11.63
C THR A 229 -14.38 6.42 11.65
N PRO A 230 -14.22 5.72 12.78
CA PRO A 230 -13.44 4.47 12.85
C PRO A 230 -14.00 3.39 11.91
N GLY A 231 -13.14 2.47 11.49
CA GLY A 231 -13.48 1.36 10.60
C GLY A 231 -12.64 1.31 9.32
N VAL A 232 -12.87 0.29 8.50
CA VAL A 232 -12.26 0.16 7.17
C VAL A 232 -12.84 1.24 6.26
N SER A 233 -11.97 1.97 5.57
CA SER A 233 -12.38 3.03 4.64
C SER A 233 -11.41 3.15 3.48
N ASN A 234 -11.93 3.58 2.34
CA ASN A 234 -11.15 3.86 1.15
C ASN A 234 -10.72 5.33 1.15
N PHE A 235 -9.42 5.56 1.19
CA PHE A 235 -8.83 6.90 1.06
C PHE A 235 -8.33 7.09 -0.36
N SER A 236 -8.85 8.10 -1.04
CA SER A 236 -8.42 8.45 -2.40
C SER A 236 -7.77 9.82 -2.43
N PHE A 237 -6.75 9.95 -3.25
CA PHE A 237 -5.87 11.10 -3.35
C PHE A 237 -5.72 11.51 -4.80
N TRP A 238 -5.87 12.79 -5.08
CA TRP A 238 -5.48 13.37 -6.36
C TRP A 238 -5.00 14.80 -6.16
N SER A 239 -4.18 15.28 -7.08
CA SER A 239 -3.72 16.66 -7.11
C SER A 239 -3.66 17.13 -8.56
N THR A 240 -3.52 18.44 -8.73
CA THR A 240 -3.31 19.08 -10.02
C THR A 240 -1.92 19.68 -10.03
N ASP A 241 -1.20 19.50 -11.13
CA ASP A 241 0.12 20.09 -11.31
C ASP A 241 0.05 21.58 -11.67
N LYS A 242 1.19 22.25 -11.82
CA LYS A 242 1.26 23.67 -12.18
C LYS A 242 0.69 24.01 -13.57
N ASN A 243 0.54 23.01 -14.43
CA ASN A 243 0.05 23.14 -15.81
C ASN A 243 -1.43 22.75 -15.91
N ASP A 244 -2.14 22.68 -14.78
CA ASP A 244 -3.54 22.27 -14.66
C ASP A 244 -3.81 20.81 -15.11
N ILE A 245 -2.77 19.96 -15.16
CA ILE A 245 -2.92 18.54 -15.47
C ILE A 245 -3.25 17.80 -14.17
N LYS A 246 -4.35 17.05 -14.20
CA LYS A 246 -4.82 16.28 -13.06
C LYS A 246 -4.14 14.92 -12.98
N SER A 247 -3.72 14.54 -11.77
CA SER A 247 -3.20 13.20 -11.48
C SER A 247 -4.27 12.11 -11.67
N THR A 248 -3.85 10.88 -11.92
CA THR A 248 -4.76 9.75 -11.70
C THR A 248 -5.09 9.63 -10.20
N LEU A 249 -6.26 9.06 -9.89
CA LEU A 249 -6.73 8.88 -8.53
C LEU A 249 -5.97 7.74 -7.87
N TYR A 250 -5.16 8.05 -6.87
CA TYR A 250 -4.46 7.05 -6.06
C TYR A 250 -5.33 6.65 -4.87
N THR A 251 -5.65 5.36 -4.71
CA THR A 251 -6.57 4.89 -3.67
C THR A 251 -5.92 3.84 -2.80
N LEU A 252 -6.09 3.97 -1.48
CA LEU A 252 -5.62 3.03 -0.48
C LEU A 252 -6.74 2.69 0.49
N THR A 253 -6.84 1.43 0.89
CA THR A 253 -7.81 0.95 1.87
C THR A 253 -7.11 0.77 3.21
N PHE A 254 -7.59 1.43 4.26
CA PHE A 254 -7.04 1.32 5.61
C PHE A 254 -8.13 1.31 6.67
N LYS A 255 -7.82 0.67 7.79
CA LYS A 255 -8.65 0.66 8.99
C LYS A 255 -8.27 1.81 9.91
N VAL A 256 -9.21 2.71 10.18
CA VAL A 256 -9.07 3.77 11.17
C VAL A 256 -9.39 3.20 12.54
N ALA A 257 -8.39 3.14 13.42
CA ALA A 257 -8.54 2.62 14.78
C ALA A 257 -9.30 3.61 15.66
N SER A 258 -10.32 3.12 16.39
CA SER A 258 -11.05 3.94 17.36
C SER A 258 -10.16 4.29 18.55
N ASN A 259 -10.28 5.53 19.03
CA ASN A 259 -9.56 6.04 20.19
C ASN A 259 -8.03 5.96 20.10
N ALA A 260 -7.50 6.00 18.88
CA ALA A 260 -6.08 5.90 18.59
C ALA A 260 -5.68 6.82 17.43
N VAL A 261 -4.38 7.02 17.27
CA VAL A 261 -3.82 7.73 16.11
C VAL A 261 -3.50 6.73 15.02
N THR A 262 -4.25 6.76 13.92
CA THR A 262 -3.94 5.99 12.70
C THR A 262 -3.07 6.86 11.80
N THR A 263 -1.86 6.39 11.47
CA THR A 263 -0.95 7.08 10.55
C THR A 263 -0.83 6.31 9.25
N ILE A 264 -1.29 6.90 8.15
CA ILE A 264 -1.08 6.41 6.79
C ILE A 264 0.19 7.09 6.26
N ASN A 265 1.24 6.30 6.07
CA ASN A 265 2.47 6.74 5.42
C ASN A 265 2.54 6.15 4.00
N GLY A 266 3.32 6.81 3.14
CA GLY A 266 3.60 6.27 1.81
C GLY A 266 2.56 6.59 0.75
N VAL A 267 1.81 7.69 0.92
CA VAL A 267 0.88 8.14 -0.12
C VAL A 267 1.68 8.80 -1.24
N TYR A 268 1.86 8.08 -2.35
CA TYR A 268 2.70 8.50 -3.47
C TYR A 268 1.86 8.80 -4.70
N LEU A 269 1.57 10.08 -4.94
CA LEU A 269 0.84 10.47 -6.15
C LEU A 269 1.74 10.25 -7.37
N PRO A 270 1.25 9.56 -8.42
CA PRO A 270 2.03 9.32 -9.62
C PRO A 270 2.35 10.63 -10.35
N PRO A 271 3.37 10.65 -11.22
CA PRO A 271 3.66 11.83 -12.03
C PRO A 271 2.46 12.20 -12.91
N THR A 272 2.25 13.49 -13.16
CA THR A 272 1.39 13.93 -14.25
C THR A 272 2.09 13.73 -15.59
N ILE A 273 1.32 13.67 -16.67
CA ILE A 273 1.86 13.54 -18.03
C ILE A 273 1.00 14.32 -19.01
N GLY A 274 1.67 14.99 -19.94
CA GLY A 274 1.13 15.74 -21.05
C GLY A 274 2.06 15.67 -22.26
N ALA A 275 1.54 16.05 -23.42
CA ALA A 275 2.32 16.17 -24.65
C ALA A 275 2.00 17.49 -25.34
N ASP A 276 2.99 18.07 -26.00
CA ASP A 276 2.84 19.32 -26.76
C ASP A 276 2.03 19.13 -28.05
N LYS A 277 2.00 17.89 -28.58
CA LYS A 277 1.34 17.53 -29.84
C LYS A 277 0.58 16.22 -29.70
N VAL A 278 -0.58 16.17 -30.36
CA VAL A 278 -1.44 14.97 -30.45
C VAL A 278 -1.31 14.28 -31.80
N THR A 279 -0.93 15.01 -32.84
CA THR A 279 -0.68 14.49 -34.19
C THR A 279 0.65 15.01 -34.69
N LEU A 280 1.52 14.12 -35.14
CA LEU A 280 2.84 14.47 -35.65
C LEU A 280 3.14 13.74 -36.96
N LYS A 281 4.02 14.34 -37.75
CA LYS A 281 4.62 13.64 -38.89
C LYS A 281 5.66 12.64 -38.40
N SER A 282 5.85 11.56 -39.13
CA SER A 282 6.89 10.59 -38.83
C SER A 282 8.28 11.25 -38.86
N GLY A 283 9.02 11.12 -37.76
CA GLY A 283 10.35 11.70 -37.59
C GLY A 283 10.37 13.11 -37.00
N GLU A 284 9.20 13.68 -36.75
CA GLU A 284 9.06 14.92 -35.98
C GLU A 284 9.30 14.66 -34.49
N ASP A 285 9.81 15.66 -33.78
CA ASP A 285 10.00 15.59 -32.34
C ASP A 285 8.71 15.92 -31.58
N ILE A 286 8.39 15.09 -30.58
CA ILE A 286 7.34 15.31 -29.59
C ILE A 286 7.98 15.66 -28.25
N THR A 287 7.41 16.63 -27.53
CA THR A 287 7.80 16.97 -26.17
C THR A 287 6.79 16.36 -25.22
N ILE A 288 7.22 15.37 -24.43
CA ILE A 288 6.42 14.77 -23.37
C ILE A 288 6.89 15.36 -22.04
N PHE A 289 5.96 15.85 -21.24
CA PHE A 289 6.26 16.59 -20.01
C PHE A 289 5.28 16.27 -18.89
N GLY A 290 5.64 16.63 -17.67
CA GLY A 290 4.79 16.51 -16.50
C GLY A 290 5.46 17.01 -15.23
N GLN A 291 4.83 16.78 -14.09
CA GLN A 291 5.34 17.14 -12.77
C GLN A 291 5.27 15.92 -11.82
N SER A 292 6.21 15.88 -10.88
CA SER A 292 6.42 14.81 -9.90
C SER A 292 7.16 15.37 -8.67
N ILE A 293 7.75 14.50 -7.86
CA ILE A 293 8.63 14.86 -6.74
C ILE A 293 9.94 15.46 -7.28
N PRO A 294 10.50 16.52 -6.68
CA PRO A 294 11.80 17.07 -7.06
C PRO A 294 12.95 16.06 -7.02
N PHE A 295 13.92 16.22 -7.92
CA PHE A 295 15.16 15.43 -7.98
C PHE A 295 14.98 13.90 -7.96
N THR A 296 13.91 13.39 -8.54
CA THR A 296 13.53 11.97 -8.53
C THR A 296 13.62 11.38 -9.93
N ASP A 297 13.98 10.09 -10.02
CA ASP A 297 14.05 9.39 -11.31
C ASP A 297 12.64 9.08 -11.83
N ILE A 298 12.36 9.49 -13.06
CA ILE A 298 11.10 9.30 -13.77
C ILE A 298 11.33 8.35 -14.95
N PHE A 299 10.45 7.37 -15.05
CA PHE A 299 10.44 6.38 -16.12
C PHE A 299 9.23 6.63 -17.01
N LEU A 300 9.49 6.83 -18.31
CA LEU A 300 8.48 6.99 -19.35
C LEU A 300 8.44 5.73 -20.21
N GLU A 301 7.28 5.12 -20.32
CA GLU A 301 7.00 3.95 -21.15
C GLU A 301 6.12 4.38 -22.33
N ILE A 302 6.66 4.27 -23.54
CA ILE A 302 5.96 4.54 -24.81
C ILE A 302 5.64 3.21 -25.46
N HIS A 303 4.35 2.98 -25.72
CA HIS A 303 3.82 1.75 -26.32
C HIS A 303 3.59 1.96 -27.83
N SER A 304 4.33 1.16 -28.62
CA SER A 304 4.26 0.97 -30.08
C SER A 304 4.33 -0.55 -30.34
N GLU A 305 4.74 -1.04 -31.52
CA GLU A 305 5.16 -2.45 -31.71
C GLU A 305 6.08 -2.97 -30.60
N GLU A 306 7.13 -2.19 -30.29
CA GLU A 306 8.05 -2.44 -29.19
C GLU A 306 7.85 -1.39 -28.10
N ASN A 307 7.87 -1.83 -26.85
CA ASN A 307 7.83 -0.92 -25.70
C ASN A 307 9.17 -0.19 -25.57
N ILE A 308 9.13 1.14 -25.63
CA ILE A 308 10.32 1.99 -25.46
C ILE A 308 10.29 2.58 -24.05
N LEU A 309 11.32 2.26 -23.26
CA LEU A 309 11.52 2.82 -21.92
C LEU A 309 12.56 3.94 -21.95
N LYS A 310 12.21 5.10 -21.40
CA LYS A 310 13.12 6.23 -21.19
C LYS A 310 13.21 6.55 -19.70
N ASN A 311 14.39 6.96 -19.27
CA ASN A 311 14.67 7.42 -17.91
C ASN A 311 15.16 8.87 -17.95
N MET A 312 14.68 9.67 -17.02
CA MET A 312 15.00 11.08 -16.83
C MET A 312 14.88 11.44 -15.36
N LYS A 313 15.32 12.63 -14.98
CA LYS A 313 15.23 13.13 -13.61
C LYS A 313 14.40 14.40 -13.57
N SER A 314 13.56 14.55 -12.56
CA SER A 314 12.84 15.80 -12.32
C SER A 314 13.76 16.90 -11.79
N ASP A 315 13.41 18.14 -12.06
CA ASP A 315 14.11 19.33 -11.58
C ASP A 315 13.72 19.70 -10.13
N ASP A 316 14.08 20.91 -9.70
CA ASP A 316 13.82 21.45 -8.35
C ASP A 316 12.34 21.80 -8.12
N ASP A 317 11.62 22.16 -9.19
CA ASP A 317 10.18 22.37 -9.19
C ASP A 317 9.40 21.06 -9.43
N GLY A 318 10.10 19.93 -9.55
CA GLY A 318 9.52 18.61 -9.75
C GLY A 318 9.08 18.35 -11.20
N GLU A 319 9.39 19.25 -12.12
CA GLU A 319 9.04 19.10 -13.53
C GLU A 319 10.00 18.15 -14.22
N TRP A 320 9.47 17.46 -15.23
CA TRP A 320 10.25 16.60 -16.09
C TRP A 320 9.77 16.78 -17.52
N SER A 321 10.70 16.73 -18.47
CA SER A 321 10.38 16.75 -19.89
C SER A 321 11.41 16.02 -20.72
N ILE A 322 10.97 15.41 -21.82
CA ILE A 322 11.82 14.76 -22.79
C ILE A 322 11.37 15.15 -24.19
N ILE A 323 12.36 15.47 -25.02
CA ILE A 323 12.18 15.58 -26.46
C ILE A 323 12.44 14.19 -27.04
N PHE A 324 11.43 13.60 -27.66
CA PHE A 324 11.50 12.27 -28.23
C PHE A 324 11.30 12.34 -29.75
N ASN A 325 12.25 11.77 -30.49
CA ASN A 325 12.15 11.71 -31.95
C ASN A 325 11.30 10.51 -32.38
N THR A 326 10.22 10.79 -33.11
CA THR A 326 9.23 9.77 -33.50
C THR A 326 9.66 8.86 -34.66
N SER A 327 10.90 8.98 -35.18
CA SER A 327 11.38 8.15 -36.30
C SER A 327 11.40 6.65 -35.97
N GLN A 328 11.48 6.30 -34.68
CA GLN A 328 11.58 4.92 -34.20
C GLN A 328 10.20 4.27 -33.99
N LEU A 329 9.11 5.02 -34.16
CA LEU A 329 7.75 4.56 -33.91
C LEU A 329 7.06 4.15 -35.21
N GLU A 330 6.10 3.24 -35.10
CA GLU A 330 5.29 2.82 -36.25
C GLU A 330 4.45 3.97 -36.81
N LYS A 331 4.29 3.97 -38.13
CA LYS A 331 3.54 5.00 -38.86
C LYS A 331 2.08 4.60 -39.00
N ASN A 332 1.21 5.61 -39.11
CA ASN A 332 -0.23 5.49 -39.30
C ASN A 332 -0.95 4.72 -38.18
N ILE A 333 -0.41 4.76 -36.95
CA ILE A 333 -1.05 4.18 -35.77
C ILE A 333 -1.02 5.16 -34.59
N ASN A 334 -1.88 4.91 -33.62
CA ASN A 334 -1.90 5.61 -32.33
C ASN A 334 -0.90 4.96 -31.37
N HIS A 335 -0.07 5.79 -30.76
CA HIS A 335 0.87 5.41 -29.70
C HIS A 335 0.34 5.89 -28.36
N THR A 336 0.69 5.16 -27.31
CA THR A 336 0.32 5.55 -25.94
C THR A 336 1.55 5.74 -25.10
N ALA A 337 1.51 6.67 -24.13
CA ALA A 337 2.59 6.81 -23.17
C ALA A 337 2.06 7.00 -21.75
N LYS A 338 2.81 6.43 -20.80
CA LYS A 338 2.55 6.51 -19.36
C LYS A 338 3.88 6.63 -18.62
N SER A 339 3.85 7.22 -17.44
CA SER A 339 5.05 7.46 -16.64
C SER A 339 4.87 7.02 -15.19
N TYR A 340 5.96 6.69 -14.52
CA TYR A 340 6.00 6.44 -13.07
C TYR A 340 7.34 6.94 -12.52
N PHE A 341 7.39 7.27 -11.23
CA PHE A 341 8.65 7.63 -10.59
C PHE A 341 9.22 6.48 -9.77
N GLN A 342 10.53 6.50 -9.57
CA GLN A 342 11.23 5.62 -8.65
C GLN A 342 12.02 6.45 -7.65
N LYS A 343 11.81 6.18 -6.36
CA LYS A 343 12.61 6.78 -5.29
C LYS A 343 13.19 5.71 -4.38
N LYS A 344 14.27 6.05 -3.68
CA LYS A 344 14.84 5.19 -2.64
C LYS A 344 14.39 5.70 -1.27
N GLU A 345 13.76 4.83 -0.48
CA GLU A 345 13.26 5.15 0.85
C GLU A 345 13.67 4.05 1.83
N ASN A 346 14.32 4.42 2.94
CA ASN A 346 14.83 3.48 3.95
C ASN A 346 15.65 2.31 3.38
N GLY A 347 16.36 2.53 2.26
CA GLY A 347 17.14 1.49 1.59
C GLY A 347 16.38 0.67 0.55
N ALA A 348 15.04 0.71 0.54
CA ALA A 348 14.19 0.05 -0.43
C ALA A 348 13.90 0.94 -1.64
N ILE A 349 13.72 0.33 -2.81
CA ILE A 349 13.26 1.01 -4.02
C ILE A 349 11.74 1.03 -3.99
N VAL A 350 11.16 2.22 -4.07
CA VAL A 350 9.71 2.44 -4.11
C VAL A 350 9.35 3.03 -5.46
N ASN A 351 8.45 2.35 -6.17
CA ASN A 351 7.88 2.83 -7.42
C ASN A 351 6.48 3.40 -7.15
N SER A 352 6.15 4.51 -7.82
CA SER A 352 4.77 5.00 -7.84
C SER A 352 3.88 4.12 -8.71
N SER A 353 2.57 4.32 -8.61
CA SER A 353 1.64 3.90 -9.67
C SER A 353 1.96 4.62 -10.99
N TYR A 354 1.38 4.14 -12.09
CA TYR A 354 1.47 4.82 -13.38
C TYR A 354 0.61 6.09 -13.41
N SER A 355 1.03 7.06 -14.23
CA SER A 355 0.29 8.28 -14.57
C SER A 355 -0.99 7.99 -15.36
N SER A 356 -1.72 9.05 -15.70
CA SER A 356 -2.68 8.98 -16.82
C SER A 356 -1.98 8.53 -18.11
N VAL A 357 -2.76 8.09 -19.10
CA VAL A 357 -2.25 7.69 -20.40
C VAL A 357 -2.47 8.82 -21.39
N ILE A 358 -1.41 9.24 -22.07
CA ILE A 358 -1.50 10.14 -23.23
C ILE A 358 -1.51 9.32 -24.51
N ASN A 359 -2.21 9.81 -25.53
CA ASN A 359 -2.29 9.20 -26.85
C ASN A 359 -1.81 10.20 -27.90
N PHE A 360 -0.99 9.76 -28.85
CA PHE A 360 -0.56 10.58 -29.98
C PHE A 360 -0.47 9.77 -31.28
N PHE A 361 -0.81 10.39 -32.40
CA PHE A 361 -0.88 9.78 -33.72
C PHE A 361 0.29 10.20 -34.61
N LEU A 362 0.85 9.24 -35.36
CA LEU A 362 1.88 9.50 -36.36
C LEU A 362 1.35 9.30 -37.78
N GLY A 363 1.16 10.37 -38.54
CA GLY A 363 0.67 10.27 -39.93
C GLY A 363 0.77 11.59 -40.69
N ASP A 364 0.69 11.50 -42.02
CA ASP A 364 0.58 12.69 -42.87
C ASP A 364 -0.88 13.18 -42.88
N PRO A 365 -1.14 14.48 -42.66
CA PRO A 365 -2.46 15.03 -42.93
C PRO A 365 -2.75 14.94 -44.44
N GLN A 366 -3.66 14.04 -44.83
CA GLN A 366 -4.20 13.93 -46.17
C GLN A 366 -5.02 15.18 -46.51
N THR A 367 -4.44 16.05 -47.34
CA THR A 367 -5.11 17.24 -47.90
C THR A 367 -6.29 16.87 -48.82
N GLY A 368 -7.41 16.44 -48.24
CA GLY A 368 -8.76 16.58 -48.79
C GLY A 368 -9.46 17.58 -47.90
N GLU A 369 -10.01 18.66 -48.46
CA GLU A 369 -10.55 19.79 -47.71
C GLU A 369 -11.60 19.30 -46.68
N ALA A 370 -11.15 19.13 -45.44
CA ALA A 370 -12.00 18.66 -44.35
C ALA A 370 -13.07 19.71 -44.11
N CYS A 371 -14.29 19.24 -43.85
CA CYS A 371 -15.37 20.16 -43.48
C CYS A 371 -14.97 20.86 -42.18
N ALA A 372 -14.70 22.16 -42.27
CA ALA A 372 -14.20 22.95 -41.17
C ALA A 372 -15.15 22.88 -39.98
N GLY A 373 -14.65 22.43 -38.83
CA GLY A 373 -15.40 22.36 -37.58
C GLY A 373 -16.36 21.17 -37.48
N ALA A 374 -16.12 20.06 -38.19
CA ALA A 374 -16.94 18.84 -38.10
C ALA A 374 -18.45 19.02 -38.37
N ASP A 375 -18.80 20.05 -39.14
CA ASP A 375 -20.13 20.27 -39.71
C ASP A 375 -20.19 19.56 -41.08
N LEU A 376 -20.61 18.28 -41.07
CA LEU A 376 -20.56 17.42 -42.27
C LEU A 376 -21.71 17.71 -43.23
N ASN A 377 -22.84 18.23 -42.73
CA ASN A 377 -24.00 18.58 -43.56
C ASN A 377 -24.04 20.06 -43.98
N LYS A 378 -23.12 20.88 -43.46
CA LYS A 378 -22.95 22.33 -43.73
C LYS A 378 -24.12 23.18 -43.24
N ASP A 379 -24.78 22.77 -42.17
CA ASP A 379 -25.92 23.48 -41.57
C ASP A 379 -25.52 24.50 -40.49
N LYS A 380 -24.21 24.68 -40.25
CA LYS A 380 -23.58 25.54 -39.23
C LYS A 380 -23.77 25.06 -37.80
N LYS A 381 -24.21 23.83 -37.60
CA LYS A 381 -24.25 23.16 -36.31
C LYS A 381 -23.48 21.86 -36.41
N VAL A 382 -23.00 21.41 -35.27
CA VAL A 382 -22.44 20.08 -35.07
C VAL A 382 -23.31 19.38 -34.06
N ASN A 383 -24.10 18.43 -34.53
CA ASN A 383 -25.09 17.72 -33.72
C ASN A 383 -25.25 16.25 -34.14
N LEU A 384 -26.31 15.61 -33.65
CA LEU A 384 -26.59 14.20 -33.92
C LEU A 384 -26.70 13.87 -35.41
N THR A 385 -27.07 14.84 -36.24
CA THR A 385 -27.12 14.70 -37.70
C THR A 385 -25.72 14.52 -38.27
N ASP A 386 -24.76 15.36 -37.89
CA ASP A 386 -23.36 15.23 -38.30
C ASP A 386 -22.76 13.91 -37.80
N PHE A 387 -23.07 13.53 -36.55
CA PHE A 387 -22.65 12.24 -36.01
C PHE A 387 -23.18 11.06 -36.83
N SER A 388 -24.43 11.12 -37.28
CA SER A 388 -24.99 10.08 -38.15
C SER A 388 -24.27 10.00 -39.51
N ILE A 389 -23.80 11.12 -40.04
CA ILE A 389 -23.05 11.18 -41.30
C ILE A 389 -21.62 10.67 -41.10
N LEU A 390 -21.00 10.96 -39.95
CA LEU A 390 -19.70 10.42 -39.60
C LEU A 390 -19.75 8.90 -39.45
N LEU A 391 -20.74 8.36 -38.73
CA LEU A 391 -20.96 6.91 -38.62
C LEU A 391 -21.29 6.25 -39.96
N TYR A 392 -22.04 6.93 -40.84
CA TYR A 392 -22.30 6.43 -42.19
C TYR A 392 -21.01 6.24 -43.00
N ASN A 393 -20.04 7.15 -42.81
CA ASN A 393 -18.74 7.11 -43.48
C ASN A 393 -17.68 6.32 -42.69
N TRP A 394 -18.07 5.58 -41.63
CA TRP A 394 -17.12 4.89 -40.76
C TRP A 394 -16.24 3.90 -41.52
N GLY A 395 -14.91 4.01 -41.33
CA GLY A 395 -13.90 3.20 -42.00
C GLY A 395 -13.66 3.56 -43.47
N THR A 396 -14.29 4.61 -43.99
CA THR A 396 -14.04 5.12 -45.35
C THR A 396 -12.99 6.21 -45.34
N ASN A 397 -12.52 6.65 -46.51
CA ASN A 397 -11.60 7.77 -46.70
C ASN A 397 -12.34 9.06 -47.10
N ASN A 398 -13.57 9.25 -46.63
CA ASN A 398 -14.36 10.41 -46.97
C ASN A 398 -13.69 11.70 -46.45
N ALA A 399 -13.23 12.55 -47.36
CA ALA A 399 -12.47 13.76 -47.02
C ALA A 399 -13.19 14.73 -46.05
N CYS A 400 -14.52 14.74 -46.00
CA CYS A 400 -15.27 15.61 -45.10
C CYS A 400 -15.48 14.96 -43.72
N ALA A 401 -15.60 13.63 -43.65
CA ALA A 401 -15.77 12.92 -42.38
C ALA A 401 -14.44 12.56 -41.72
N ASP A 402 -13.36 12.46 -42.50
CA ASP A 402 -11.98 12.29 -42.06
C ASP A 402 -11.43 13.65 -41.62
N GLN A 403 -11.80 14.01 -40.39
CA GLN A 403 -11.53 15.30 -39.76
C GLN A 403 -10.05 15.48 -39.41
N ASN A 404 -9.34 14.40 -39.08
CA ASN A 404 -7.89 14.43 -38.88
C ASN A 404 -7.09 14.17 -40.15
N GLN A 405 -7.77 13.87 -41.26
CA GLN A 405 -7.17 13.62 -42.56
C GLN A 405 -6.20 12.42 -42.54
N ASN A 406 -6.46 11.36 -41.77
CA ASN A 406 -5.58 10.19 -41.69
C ASN A 406 -5.86 9.13 -42.79
N GLY A 407 -6.82 9.39 -43.67
CA GLY A 407 -7.26 8.48 -44.73
C GLY A 407 -8.34 7.49 -44.30
N LYS A 408 -8.85 7.59 -43.06
CA LYS A 408 -9.86 6.67 -42.51
C LYS A 408 -10.70 7.31 -41.41
N VAL A 409 -12.01 7.41 -41.64
CA VAL A 409 -12.98 7.84 -40.63
C VAL A 409 -13.02 6.83 -39.48
N ASP A 410 -12.56 7.22 -38.30
CA ASP A 410 -12.54 6.38 -37.11
C ASP A 410 -12.86 7.15 -35.81
N LEU A 411 -12.53 6.53 -34.68
CA LEU A 411 -12.79 7.10 -33.35
C LEU A 411 -12.10 8.45 -33.14
N THR A 412 -10.99 8.68 -33.84
CA THR A 412 -10.25 9.94 -33.77
C THR A 412 -11.09 11.06 -34.39
N ASP A 413 -11.71 10.83 -35.54
CA ASP A 413 -12.61 11.80 -36.18
C ASP A 413 -13.86 12.08 -35.34
N PHE A 414 -14.37 11.04 -34.68
CA PHE A 414 -15.45 11.21 -33.71
C PHE A 414 -15.02 12.10 -32.54
N SER A 415 -13.80 11.93 -32.00
CA SER A 415 -13.33 12.77 -30.90
C SER A 415 -13.17 14.24 -31.31
N ILE A 416 -12.76 14.51 -32.56
CA ILE A 416 -12.72 15.86 -33.13
C ILE A 416 -14.12 16.44 -33.30
N MET A 417 -15.08 15.65 -33.78
CA MET A 417 -16.48 16.10 -33.86
C MET A 417 -17.03 16.50 -32.49
N MET A 418 -16.75 15.72 -31.45
CA MET A 418 -17.20 16.03 -30.09
C MET A 418 -16.58 17.33 -29.54
N TYR A 419 -15.37 17.70 -29.98
CA TYR A 419 -14.78 19.00 -29.63
C TYR A 419 -15.56 20.17 -30.22
N TYR A 420 -16.05 20.05 -31.46
CA TYR A 420 -16.83 21.09 -32.13
C TYR A 420 -18.34 21.03 -31.84
N TRP A 421 -18.77 20.16 -30.92
CA TRP A 421 -20.18 19.91 -30.65
C TRP A 421 -20.94 21.18 -30.22
N THR A 422 -22.02 21.51 -30.93
CA THR A 422 -22.81 22.72 -30.65
C THR A 422 -24.18 22.44 -30.04
N GLY A 423 -24.59 21.17 -29.94
CA GLY A 423 -25.91 20.78 -29.42
C GLY A 423 -26.87 20.32 -30.51
#